data_AF-A0A084QYX3-F1
#
_entry.id   AF-A0A084QYX3-F1
#
_cell.length_a   1.000
_cell.length_b   1.000
_cell.length_c   1.000
_cell.angle_alpha   90.00
_cell.angle_beta   90.00
_cell.angle_gamma   90.00
#
_symmetry.space_group_name_H-M   'P 1'
#
loop_
_entity.id
_entity.type
_entity.pdbx_description
1 polymer ?
#
loop_
_entity_poly.entity_id
_entity_poly.type
_entity_poly.pdbx_seq_one_letter_code
_entity_poly.pdbx_strand_id
1 'polypeptide(L)'
;VQDSNEKLVITLDFGTTFSGIAFFFLNQHDATIASILDWPGAEGQSVPKIPTLVHYFGSASSVVRRSNKTAQRRYVNDCGEFHRSAGTYKIFLQAAKQAGLYPVTLIYEPKAAALYTMHSLYFAMKEGDAFVVCDAGGGTVDLISYEVARLTPNLQLKEVVPGKDIPKREPCSIDRR
;
A
#
# COMPACT_ATOMS: atom_id res chain seq x y z
N VAL A 1 19.80 21.66 22.68
CA VAL A 1 19.87 20.71 21.55
C VAL A 1 18.47 20.63 20.99
N GLN A 2 18.30 20.97 19.72
CA GLN A 2 17.02 21.04 19.02
C GLN A 2 16.40 19.64 19.02
N ASP A 3 15.26 19.47 19.69
CA ASP A 3 14.52 18.20 19.70
C ASP A 3 13.84 18.04 18.34
N SER A 4 14.61 17.65 17.32
CA SER A 4 14.08 17.40 15.98
C SER A 4 13.41 16.03 15.95
N ASN A 5 12.33 15.88 16.73
CA ASN A 5 11.41 14.74 16.64
C ASN A 5 10.55 14.87 15.38
N GLU A 6 11.18 15.19 14.24
CA GLU A 6 10.55 15.29 12.94
C GLU A 6 10.06 13.91 12.54
N LYS A 7 8.74 13.78 12.43
CA LYS A 7 8.11 12.54 11.97
C LYS A 7 7.75 12.71 10.51
N LEU A 8 8.36 11.89 9.67
CA LEU A 8 8.04 11.76 8.25
C LEU A 8 7.00 10.66 8.08
N VAL A 9 5.91 10.97 7.40
CA VAL A 9 4.94 9.97 6.95
C VAL A 9 5.16 9.76 5.46
N ILE A 10 5.34 8.50 5.05
CA ILE A 10 5.51 8.11 3.66
C ILE A 10 4.37 7.15 3.31
N THR A 11 3.64 7.45 2.25
CA THR A 11 2.68 6.54 1.63
C THR A 11 3.34 5.90 0.42
N LEU A 12 3.51 4.57 0.47
CA LEU A 12 4.00 3.77 -0.65
C LEU A 12 2.85 2.90 -1.12
N ASP A 13 2.39 3.13 -2.35
CA ASP A 13 1.49 2.22 -3.05
C ASP A 13 2.36 1.39 -3.99
N PHE A 14 2.62 0.14 -3.61
CA PHE A 14 3.36 -0.81 -4.46
C PHE A 14 2.37 -1.77 -5.13
N GLY A 15 1.62 -1.23 -6.08
CA GLY A 15 0.60 -1.98 -6.80
C GLY A 15 1.18 -2.99 -7.78
N THR A 16 0.35 -3.94 -8.19
CA THR A 16 0.69 -4.94 -9.22
C THR A 16 0.97 -4.31 -10.59
N THR A 17 0.30 -3.21 -10.91
CA THR A 17 0.38 -2.55 -12.22
C THR A 17 1.20 -1.27 -12.18
N PHE A 18 0.96 -0.44 -11.18
CA PHE A 18 1.61 0.86 -11.01
C PHE A 18 1.99 1.05 -9.54
N SER A 19 3.09 1.75 -9.30
CA SER A 19 3.54 2.15 -7.97
C SER A 19 3.62 3.67 -7.85
N GLY A 20 3.36 4.20 -6.66
CA GLY A 20 3.41 5.63 -6.37
C GLY A 20 3.94 5.89 -4.96
N ILE A 21 4.51 7.08 -4.76
CA ILE A 21 5.05 7.52 -3.48
C ILE A 21 4.56 8.94 -3.20
N ALA A 22 4.10 9.17 -1.98
CA ALA A 22 3.89 10.51 -1.45
C ALA A 22 4.36 10.58 0.00
N PHE A 23 4.62 11.78 0.50
CA PHE A 23 5.13 11.99 1.85
C PHE A 23 4.73 13.35 2.41
N PHE A 24 4.80 13.50 3.73
CA PHE A 24 4.64 14.77 4.42
C PHE A 24 5.32 14.77 5.80
N PHE A 25 5.66 15.94 6.32
CA PHE A 25 6.28 16.13 7.63
C PHE A 25 5.23 16.54 8.68
N LEU A 26 5.12 15.79 9.77
CA LEU A 26 4.10 16.01 10.80
C LEU A 26 4.32 17.26 11.68
N ASN A 27 5.54 17.79 11.73
CA ASN A 27 5.89 18.92 12.60
C ASN A 27 5.95 20.26 11.86
N GLN A 28 5.41 20.35 10.65
CA GLN A 28 5.30 21.60 9.92
C GLN A 28 3.85 22.11 10.05
N HIS A 29 3.69 23.38 10.44
CA HIS A 29 2.37 23.99 10.67
C HIS A 29 1.45 23.93 9.43
N ASP A 30 2.04 23.82 8.23
CA ASP A 30 1.36 23.68 6.94
C ASP A 30 1.78 22.36 6.25
N ALA A 31 1.65 21.23 6.95
CA ALA A 31 2.01 19.93 6.40
C ALA A 31 1.21 19.58 5.13
N THR A 32 1.79 19.85 3.96
CA THR A 32 1.23 19.48 2.65
C THR A 32 1.74 18.12 2.21
N ILE A 33 0.84 17.31 1.66
CA ILE A 33 1.20 16.04 1.02
C ILE A 33 1.95 16.34 -0.28
N ALA A 34 3.20 15.86 -0.38
CA ALA A 34 4.01 15.94 -1.58
C ALA A 34 4.06 14.57 -2.26
N SER A 35 3.61 14.47 -3.50
CA SER A 35 3.74 13.26 -4.32
C SER A 35 5.01 13.30 -5.16
N ILE A 36 5.65 12.15 -5.32
CA ILE A 36 6.73 11.98 -6.29
C ILE A 36 6.10 11.89 -7.68
N LEU A 37 6.40 12.88 -8.52
CA LEU A 37 5.90 12.97 -9.90
C LEU A 37 6.98 12.71 -10.95
N ASP A 38 8.24 12.99 -10.59
CA ASP A 38 9.38 12.87 -11.49
C ASP A 38 10.07 11.52 -11.28
N TRP A 39 9.67 10.55 -12.10
CA TRP A 39 10.16 9.18 -12.03
C TRP A 39 11.28 8.92 -13.05
N PRO A 40 12.38 8.27 -12.66
CA PRO A 40 13.35 7.74 -13.61
C PRO A 40 12.66 6.80 -14.60
N GLY A 41 12.83 7.05 -15.91
CA GLY A 41 12.19 6.26 -16.97
C GLY A 41 10.80 6.73 -17.41
N ALA A 42 10.26 7.82 -16.84
CA ALA A 42 9.01 8.44 -17.31
C ALA A 42 9.18 9.35 -18.54
N GLU A 43 10.32 9.28 -19.24
CA GLU A 43 10.61 10.08 -20.46
C GLU A 43 10.40 11.60 -20.28
N GLY A 44 10.66 12.12 -19.07
CA GLY A 44 10.47 13.53 -18.74
C GLY A 44 9.02 13.94 -18.45
N GLN A 45 8.10 12.98 -18.35
CA GLN A 45 6.72 13.23 -17.96
C GLN A 45 6.56 13.22 -16.44
N SER A 46 5.86 14.24 -15.92
CA SER A 46 5.42 14.28 -14.52
C SER A 46 4.16 13.42 -14.37
N VAL A 47 4.29 12.26 -13.72
CA VAL A 47 3.21 11.29 -13.54
C VAL A 47 3.07 10.86 -12.08
N PRO A 48 1.84 10.72 -11.56
CA PRO A 48 1.63 10.39 -10.15
C PRO A 48 1.99 8.95 -9.77
N LYS A 49 2.09 8.06 -10.77
CA LYS A 49 2.49 6.66 -10.60
C LYS A 49 3.32 6.21 -11.80
N ILE A 50 4.19 5.24 -11.57
CA ILE A 50 5.07 4.62 -12.58
C ILE A 50 4.77 3.12 -12.70
N PRO A 51 4.91 2.47 -13.87
CA PRO A 51 4.69 1.04 -13.99
C PRO A 51 5.54 0.21 -13.03
N THR A 52 4.93 -0.76 -12.35
CA THR A 52 5.65 -1.68 -11.46
C THR A 52 6.41 -2.71 -12.31
N LEU A 53 7.74 -2.57 -12.40
CA LEU A 53 8.59 -3.45 -13.19
C LEU A 53 9.68 -4.08 -12.31
N VAL A 54 9.78 -5.41 -12.34
CA VAL A 54 10.87 -6.17 -11.71
C VAL A 54 11.74 -6.76 -12.83
N HIS A 55 13.01 -6.36 -12.89
CA HIS A 55 13.96 -6.87 -13.86
C HIS A 55 14.84 -7.96 -13.23
N TYR A 56 14.86 -9.16 -13.83
CA TYR A 56 15.74 -10.24 -13.44
C TYR A 56 16.92 -10.31 -14.41
N PHE A 57 18.15 -10.11 -13.91
CA PHE A 57 19.34 -10.41 -14.69
C PHE A 57 19.60 -11.91 -14.63
N GLY A 58 19.30 -12.62 -15.71
CA GLY A 58 19.81 -13.97 -15.91
C GLY A 58 21.30 -13.90 -16.28
N SER A 59 22.11 -14.84 -15.79
CA SER A 59 23.52 -14.98 -16.17
C SER A 59 23.74 -15.42 -17.63
N ALA A 60 22.82 -15.10 -18.55
CA ALA A 60 22.92 -15.42 -19.97
C ALA A 60 22.62 -14.18 -20.81
N SER A 61 23.60 -13.83 -21.65
CA SER A 61 23.68 -12.72 -22.58
C SER A 61 22.35 -12.19 -23.13
N SER A 62 22.11 -10.91 -22.88
CA SER A 62 20.92 -10.14 -23.27
C SER A 62 20.77 -9.99 -24.78
N VAL A 63 19.72 -10.60 -25.34
CA VAL A 63 19.04 -10.09 -26.55
C VAL A 63 17.86 -9.27 -26.05
N VAL A 64 17.93 -7.94 -26.19
CA VAL A 64 16.79 -7.05 -25.90
C VAL A 64 15.71 -7.28 -26.96
N ARG A 65 14.65 -8.00 -26.61
CA ARG A 65 13.38 -7.98 -27.34
C ARG A 65 12.35 -7.25 -26.49
N ARG A 66 11.70 -6.23 -27.07
CA ARG A 66 10.50 -5.58 -26.52
C ARG A 66 9.53 -6.65 -26.04
N SER A 67 9.27 -6.72 -24.73
CA SER A 67 8.35 -7.68 -24.15
C SER A 67 6.91 -7.27 -24.48
N ASN A 68 6.26 -8.05 -25.34
CA ASN A 68 4.81 -7.99 -25.53
C ASN A 68 4.09 -8.31 -24.21
N LYS A 69 3.01 -7.59 -23.91
CA LYS A 69 2.13 -7.74 -22.72
C LYS A 69 1.72 -9.18 -22.40
N THR A 70 1.73 -10.08 -23.39
CA THR A 70 1.37 -11.49 -23.25
C THR A 70 2.40 -12.33 -22.48
N ALA A 71 3.67 -11.92 -22.43
CA ALA A 71 4.74 -12.71 -21.79
C ALA A 71 4.72 -12.61 -20.25
N GLN A 72 4.33 -11.46 -19.68
CA GLN A 72 4.15 -11.30 -18.23
C GLN A 72 3.07 -12.24 -17.68
N ARG A 73 1.99 -12.50 -18.46
CA ARG A 73 0.87 -13.34 -18.01
C ARG A 73 1.21 -14.83 -17.88
N ARG A 74 2.31 -15.30 -18.49
CA ARG A 74 2.65 -16.74 -18.55
C ARG A 74 3.52 -17.23 -17.39
N TYR A 75 4.23 -16.33 -16.69
CA TYR A 75 5.11 -16.70 -15.57
C TYR A 75 4.52 -16.47 -14.18
N VAL A 76 3.44 -15.68 -14.06
CA VAL A 76 2.72 -15.51 -12.77
C VAL A 76 2.02 -16.82 -12.34
N ASN A 77 1.77 -17.74 -13.29
CA ASN A 77 1.10 -19.00 -13.02
C ASN A 77 2.00 -20.09 -12.40
N ASP A 78 3.31 -19.83 -12.21
CA ASP A 78 4.26 -20.80 -11.65
C ASP A 78 4.76 -20.42 -10.25
N CYS A 79 4.27 -19.31 -9.69
CA CYS A 79 4.41 -19.02 -8.28
C CYS A 79 3.28 -19.72 -7.52
N GLY A 80 3.53 -20.96 -7.10
CA GLY A 80 2.67 -21.70 -6.17
C GLY A 80 2.26 -20.80 -4.99
N GLU A 81 1.03 -20.98 -4.53
CA GLU A 81 0.36 -20.25 -3.44
C GLU A 81 1.34 -19.75 -2.37
N PHE A 82 1.88 -18.54 -2.57
CA PHE A 82 2.70 -17.90 -1.58
C PHE A 82 1.73 -17.46 -0.49
N HIS A 83 1.68 -18.23 0.59
CA HIS A 83 0.91 -17.94 1.80
C HIS A 83 1.32 -16.55 2.33
N ARG A 84 0.65 -15.52 1.81
CA ARG A 84 0.75 -14.11 2.18
C ARG A 84 0.16 -13.97 3.56
N SER A 85 1.00 -13.71 4.54
CA SER A 85 0.55 -13.18 5.81
C SER A 85 1.76 -12.67 6.57
N ALA A 86 2.62 -13.49 7.17
CA ALA A 86 3.69 -12.98 8.04
C ALA A 86 4.95 -12.43 7.32
N GLY A 87 5.25 -12.94 6.12
CA GLY A 87 6.51 -12.70 5.41
C GLY A 87 6.68 -11.28 4.88
N THR A 88 5.67 -10.73 4.23
CA THR A 88 5.73 -9.43 3.53
C THR A 88 6.09 -8.28 4.46
N TYR A 89 5.44 -8.21 5.64
CA TYR A 89 5.75 -7.22 6.67
C TYR A 89 7.22 -7.27 7.12
N LYS A 90 7.75 -8.49 7.35
CA LYS A 90 9.14 -8.66 7.79
C LYS A 90 10.12 -8.23 6.71
N ILE A 91 9.82 -8.55 5.45
CA ILE A 91 10.64 -8.15 4.30
C ILE A 91 10.64 -6.63 4.16
N PHE A 92 9.47 -5.98 4.28
CA PHE A 92 9.39 -4.52 4.21
C PHE A 92 10.19 -3.85 5.34
N LEU A 93 10.03 -4.31 6.59
CA LEU A 93 10.82 -3.78 7.71
C LEU A 93 12.32 -3.96 7.51
N GLN A 94 12.74 -5.11 6.99
CA GLN A 94 14.14 -5.38 6.69
C GLN A 94 14.67 -4.45 5.59
N ALA A 95 13.88 -4.23 4.53
CA ALA A 95 14.23 -3.30 3.44
C ALA A 95 14.31 -1.85 3.96
N ALA A 96 13.35 -1.41 4.77
CA ALA A 96 13.37 -0.09 5.40
C ALA A 96 14.62 0.09 6.28
N LYS A 97 14.99 -0.93 7.07
CA LYS A 97 16.21 -0.94 7.87
C LYS A 97 17.48 -0.86 7.01
N GLN A 98 17.54 -1.60 5.89
CA GLN A 98 18.65 -1.54 4.95
C GLN A 98 18.77 -0.18 4.26
N ALA A 99 17.64 0.49 4.02
CA ALA A 99 17.58 1.85 3.48
C ALA A 99 17.87 2.95 4.51
N GLY A 100 18.12 2.61 5.78
CA GLY A 100 18.32 3.59 6.86
C GLY A 100 17.04 4.27 7.35
N LEU A 101 15.86 3.80 6.92
CA LEU A 101 14.55 4.30 7.30
C LEU A 101 14.03 3.47 8.50
N TYR A 102 14.59 3.69 9.69
CA TYR A 102 14.19 2.99 10.92
C TYR A 102 14.35 3.90 12.16
N PRO A 103 13.42 3.86 13.14
CA PRO A 103 12.25 2.98 13.26
C PRO A 103 11.07 3.40 12.37
N VAL A 104 10.30 2.42 11.88
CA VAL A 104 9.09 2.65 11.06
C VAL A 104 7.87 1.96 11.68
N THR A 105 6.72 2.63 11.57
CA THR A 105 5.40 2.05 11.88
C THR A 105 4.64 1.89 10.57
N LEU A 106 4.15 0.68 10.30
CA LEU A 106 3.40 0.40 9.07
C LEU A 106 1.90 0.41 9.34
N ILE A 107 1.15 0.98 8.41
CA ILE A 107 -0.31 0.94 8.36
C ILE A 107 -0.68 0.29 7.02
N TYR A 108 -1.57 -0.69 7.04
CA TYR A 108 -2.09 -1.30 5.82
C TYR A 108 -2.92 -0.30 5.03
N GLU A 109 -2.80 -0.32 3.71
CA GLU A 109 -3.56 0.50 2.78
C GLU A 109 -5.07 0.56 3.06
N PRO A 110 -5.81 -0.57 3.19
CA PRO A 110 -7.24 -0.53 3.48
C PRO A 110 -7.57 0.22 4.77
N LYS A 111 -6.68 0.16 5.78
CA LYS A 111 -6.85 0.87 7.05
C LYS A 111 -6.54 2.35 6.91
N ALA A 112 -5.50 2.71 6.16
CA ALA A 112 -5.18 4.10 5.86
C ALA A 112 -6.32 4.77 5.09
N ALA A 113 -6.85 4.10 4.06
CA ALA A 113 -8.00 4.56 3.28
C ALA A 113 -9.26 4.73 4.16
N ALA A 114 -9.54 3.76 5.03
CA ALA A 114 -10.65 3.85 5.97
C ALA A 114 -10.53 5.05 6.91
N LEU A 115 -9.36 5.25 7.53
CA LEU A 115 -9.12 6.36 8.46
C LEU A 115 -9.24 7.72 7.77
N TYR A 116 -8.68 7.86 6.57
CA TYR A 116 -8.80 9.08 5.78
C TYR A 116 -10.25 9.40 5.41
N THR A 117 -10.99 8.38 4.99
CA THR A 117 -12.42 8.51 4.63
C THR A 117 -13.25 8.89 5.86
N MET A 118 -13.02 8.23 6.99
CA MET A 118 -13.72 8.51 8.25
C MET A 118 -13.39 9.89 8.82
N HIS A 119 -12.17 10.40 8.61
CA HIS A 119 -11.85 11.78 8.95
C HIS A 119 -12.74 12.77 8.18
N SER A 120 -12.99 12.51 6.90
CA SER A 120 -13.79 13.39 6.03
C SER A 120 -15.31 13.23 6.22
N LEU A 121 -15.76 12.02 6.57
CA LEU A 121 -17.17 11.67 6.73
C LEU A 121 -17.60 11.51 8.18
N TYR A 122 -16.80 11.99 9.14
CA TYR A 122 -17.03 11.81 10.58
C TYR A 122 -18.43 12.24 11.03
N PHE A 123 -18.97 13.30 10.43
CA PHE A 123 -20.29 13.83 10.75
C PHE A 123 -21.46 12.95 10.28
N ALA A 124 -21.24 12.04 9.34
CA ALA A 124 -22.27 11.22 8.71
C ALA A 124 -22.37 9.81 9.32
N MET A 125 -21.41 9.42 10.17
CA MET A 125 -21.29 8.06 10.70
C MET A 125 -21.62 8.03 12.20
N LYS A 126 -22.15 6.91 12.68
CA LYS A 126 -22.43 6.64 14.10
C LYS A 126 -21.64 5.44 14.58
N GLU A 127 -21.44 5.35 15.89
CA GLU A 127 -20.89 4.14 16.50
C GLU A 127 -21.82 2.96 16.23
N GLY A 128 -21.26 1.82 15.80
CA GLY A 128 -21.98 0.63 15.33
C GLY A 128 -22.27 0.60 13.83
N ASP A 129 -22.09 1.71 13.09
CA ASP A 129 -22.23 1.69 11.63
C ASP A 129 -21.09 0.88 10.99
N ALA A 130 -21.40 0.19 9.90
CA ALA A 130 -20.43 -0.55 9.12
C ALA A 130 -20.32 -0.01 7.69
N PHE A 131 -19.11 -0.03 7.15
CA PHE A 131 -18.81 0.38 5.78
C PHE A 131 -17.77 -0.55 5.15
N VAL A 132 -17.69 -0.51 3.83
CA VAL A 132 -16.74 -1.31 3.05
C VAL A 132 -15.76 -0.38 2.35
N VAL A 133 -14.46 -0.67 2.47
CA VAL A 133 -13.44 -0.08 1.61
C VAL A 133 -13.21 -1.05 0.45
N CYS A 134 -13.35 -0.53 -0.75
CA CYS A 134 -13.12 -1.24 -2.00
C CYS A 134 -11.92 -0.61 -2.69
N ASP A 135 -10.83 -1.37 -2.78
CA ASP A 135 -9.70 -1.03 -3.63
C ASP A 135 -9.79 -1.85 -4.90
N ALA A 136 -9.99 -1.17 -6.02
CA ALA A 136 -10.11 -1.78 -7.34
C ALA A 136 -8.99 -1.27 -8.23
N GLY A 137 -7.85 -1.97 -8.16
CA GLY A 137 -6.66 -1.67 -8.95
C GLY A 137 -6.69 -2.24 -10.37
N GLY A 138 -5.57 -2.11 -11.07
CA GLY A 138 -5.43 -2.54 -12.47
C GLY A 138 -5.56 -4.05 -12.71
N GLY A 139 -5.43 -4.87 -11.66
CA GLY A 139 -5.54 -6.33 -11.74
C GLY A 139 -6.08 -7.03 -10.50
N THR A 140 -6.39 -6.30 -9.43
CA THR A 140 -6.91 -6.85 -8.17
C THR A 140 -8.12 -6.06 -7.71
N VAL A 141 -9.05 -6.72 -7.02
CA VAL A 141 -10.09 -6.05 -6.24
C VAL A 141 -10.01 -6.56 -4.80
N ASP A 142 -9.67 -5.68 -3.89
CA ASP A 142 -9.54 -5.94 -2.47
C ASP A 142 -10.73 -5.31 -1.72
N LEU A 143 -11.42 -6.13 -0.93
CA LEU A 143 -12.56 -5.70 -0.13
C LEU A 143 -12.29 -5.91 1.35
N ILE A 144 -12.57 -4.89 2.15
CA ILE A 144 -12.55 -4.98 3.61
C ILE A 144 -13.76 -4.27 4.20
N SER A 145 -14.32 -4.83 5.25
CA SER A 145 -15.42 -4.23 6.00
C SER A 145 -14.94 -3.75 7.37
N TYR A 146 -15.30 -2.51 7.70
CA TYR A 146 -15.04 -1.90 9.00
C TYR A 146 -16.34 -1.53 9.70
N GLU A 147 -16.37 -1.72 11.01
CA GLU A 147 -17.36 -1.19 11.94
C GLU A 147 -16.74 -0.01 12.70
N VAL A 148 -17.53 1.05 12.87
CA VAL A 148 -17.19 2.21 13.69
C VAL A 148 -17.35 1.83 15.16
N ALA A 149 -16.25 1.35 15.77
CA ALA A 149 -16.27 0.92 17.16
C ALA A 149 -16.34 2.10 18.15
N ARG A 150 -15.76 3.25 17.77
CA ARG A 150 -15.80 4.47 18.57
C ARG A 150 -15.52 5.70 17.72
N LEU A 151 -16.20 6.81 17.97
CA LEU A 151 -15.95 8.10 17.33
C LEU A 151 -15.24 9.08 18.27
N THR A 152 -15.62 9.12 19.55
CA THR A 152 -15.05 10.03 20.57
C THR A 152 -14.53 9.27 21.80
N PRO A 153 -13.42 9.69 22.45
CA PRO A 153 -12.57 10.83 22.11
C PRO A 153 -11.59 10.54 20.96
N ASN A 154 -11.44 9.28 20.56
CA ASN A 154 -10.58 8.85 19.47
C ASN A 154 -11.35 7.92 18.53
N LEU A 155 -11.21 8.16 17.23
CA LEU A 155 -11.76 7.28 16.20
C LEU A 155 -11.12 5.88 16.30
N GLN A 156 -11.96 4.85 16.42
CA GLN A 156 -11.56 3.45 16.42
C GLN A 156 -12.40 2.68 15.40
N LEU A 157 -11.70 1.97 14.52
CA LEU A 157 -12.29 1.09 13.51
C LEU A 157 -11.95 -0.35 13.83
N LYS A 158 -12.94 -1.22 13.69
CA LYS A 158 -12.81 -2.66 13.88
C LYS A 158 -13.15 -3.36 12.57
N GLU A 159 -12.31 -4.30 12.14
CA GLU A 159 -12.63 -5.13 10.98
C GLU A 159 -13.78 -6.10 11.32
N VAL A 160 -14.81 -6.16 10.47
CA VAL A 160 -16.05 -6.91 10.75
C VAL A 160 -15.86 -8.41 10.51
N VAL A 161 -15.14 -8.77 9.45
CA VAL A 161 -14.80 -10.16 9.12
C VAL A 161 -13.28 -10.29 9.13
N PRO A 162 -12.66 -10.64 10.26
CA PRO A 162 -11.27 -11.09 10.23
C PRO A 162 -11.23 -12.37 9.39
N GLY A 163 -10.38 -12.42 8.36
CA GLY A 163 -10.22 -13.60 7.52
C GLY A 163 -10.12 -14.89 8.35
N LYS A 164 -10.90 -15.91 7.97
CA LYS A 164 -11.04 -17.15 8.75
C LYS A 164 -9.68 -17.88 8.84
N ASP A 165 -9.24 -18.11 10.08
CA ASP A 165 -8.17 -19.01 10.51
C ASP A 165 -6.74 -18.78 9.97
N ILE A 166 -6.13 -17.63 10.27
CA ILE A 166 -4.66 -17.44 10.46
C ILE A 166 -4.49 -16.22 11.40
N PRO A 167 -3.50 -16.18 12.33
CA PRO A 167 -3.41 -15.11 13.33
C PRO A 167 -3.27 -13.71 12.68
N LYS A 168 -4.32 -12.90 12.80
CA LYS A 168 -4.37 -11.45 12.52
C LYS A 168 -3.72 -10.97 11.21
N ARG A 169 -4.11 -11.42 10.01
CA ARG A 169 -3.72 -10.69 8.76
C ARG A 169 -4.71 -10.78 7.59
N GLU A 170 -4.81 -9.60 6.95
CA GLU A 170 -5.10 -9.22 5.57
C GLU A 170 -6.52 -9.43 5.00
N PRO A 171 -7.09 -8.39 4.33
CA PRO A 171 -8.39 -8.48 3.69
C PRO A 171 -8.41 -9.35 2.44
N CYS A 172 -9.61 -9.74 2.07
CA CYS A 172 -9.88 -10.72 1.02
C CYS A 172 -9.66 -10.11 -0.37
N SER A 173 -8.63 -10.58 -1.08
CA SER A 173 -8.37 -10.23 -2.47
C SER A 173 -9.15 -11.16 -3.41
N ILE A 174 -10.00 -10.62 -4.29
CA ILE A 174 -10.63 -11.38 -5.38
C ILE A 174 -9.86 -11.08 -6.66
N ASP A 175 -9.14 -12.09 -7.17
CA ASP A 175 -8.48 -12.02 -8.48
C ASP A 175 -9.46 -12.44 -9.60
N ARG A 176 -9.56 -11.64 -10.67
CA ARG A 176 -10.38 -12.01 -11.83
C ARG A 176 -9.59 -13.00 -12.69
N ARG A 177 -9.93 -14.29 -12.58
CA ARG A 177 -9.46 -15.34 -13.51
C ARG A 177 -9.82 -15.02 -14.96
#